data_AF-A0A379VUP2-F1
#
_entry.id   AF-A0A379VUP2-F1
#
_cell.length_a   1.000
_cell.length_b   1.000
_cell.length_c   1.000
_cell.angle_alpha   90.00
_cell.angle_beta   90.00
_cell.angle_gamma   90.00
#
_symmetry.space_group_name_H-M   'P 1'
#
loop_
_entity.id
_entity.type
_entity.pdbx_description
1 polymer ?
#
loop_
_entity_poly.entity_id
_entity_poly.type
_entity_poly.pdbx_seq_one_letter_code
_entity_poly.pdbx_strand_id
1 'polypeptide(L)'
;MPLNPQRLPGLSWDLALNTAVSFVTNTNWQAYSGESTLSYFSQMGRLTVQNFLSAATGIAVVFALIRAFTRQNVHTLGNAWQDLVRITLWILFPVALIIALFFIQQGVPQNLSAYQPITTLEGAKQLLPMGPVASQEAIKMLGTNGGVSLTLTLRIRSKTPPRSLIWRRCWRYF
;
A
#
# COMPACT_ATOMS: atom_id res chain seq x y z
N MET A 1 7.53 -15.89 -10.53
CA MET A 1 6.20 -16.07 -9.89
C MET A 1 5.11 -15.69 -10.89
N PRO A 2 3.86 -16.20 -10.75
CA PRO A 2 2.74 -15.79 -11.60
C PRO A 2 2.49 -14.27 -11.52
N LEU A 3 1.72 -13.69 -12.44
CA LEU A 3 1.45 -12.24 -12.53
C LEU A 3 2.73 -11.38 -12.64
N ASN A 4 3.65 -11.80 -13.52
CA ASN A 4 4.87 -11.06 -13.87
C ASN A 4 4.90 -10.76 -15.39
N PRO A 5 4.05 -9.85 -15.91
CA PRO A 5 3.98 -9.54 -17.34
C PRO A 5 5.31 -8.98 -17.88
N GLN A 6 6.09 -8.33 -17.02
CA GLN A 6 7.39 -7.74 -17.35
C GLN A 6 8.58 -8.72 -17.24
N ARG A 7 8.35 -9.98 -16.81
CA ARG A 7 9.40 -10.99 -16.57
C ARG A 7 10.57 -10.47 -15.74
N LEU A 8 10.28 -9.64 -14.73
CA LEU A 8 11.30 -9.06 -13.86
C LEU A 8 12.07 -10.15 -13.10
N PRO A 9 13.40 -10.03 -12.98
CA PRO A 9 14.22 -10.94 -12.20
C PRO A 9 13.90 -10.81 -10.70
N GLY A 10 14.37 -11.79 -9.92
CA GLY A 10 14.34 -11.69 -8.46
C GLY A 10 15.22 -10.53 -7.97
N LEU A 11 14.86 -9.98 -6.80
CA LEU A 11 15.69 -9.00 -6.11
C LEU A 11 17.03 -9.62 -5.70
N SER A 12 18.08 -8.80 -5.60
CA SER A 12 19.30 -9.18 -4.90
C SER A 12 19.00 -9.49 -3.43
N TRP A 13 19.84 -10.30 -2.79
CA TRP A 13 19.57 -10.81 -1.44
C TRP A 13 19.45 -9.69 -0.39
N ASP A 14 20.27 -8.65 -0.51
CA ASP A 14 20.34 -7.50 0.37
C ASP A 14 19.09 -6.62 0.25
N LEU A 15 18.65 -6.39 -0.99
CA LEU A 15 17.44 -5.64 -1.27
C LEU A 15 16.18 -6.41 -0.85
N ALA A 16 16.16 -7.72 -1.07
CA ALA A 16 15.08 -8.60 -0.61
C ALA A 16 14.95 -8.57 0.91
N LEU A 17 16.08 -8.68 1.63
CA LEU A 17 16.11 -8.61 3.10
C LEU A 17 15.65 -7.24 3.60
N ASN A 18 16.20 -6.16 3.06
CA ASN A 18 15.83 -4.80 3.44
C ASN A 18 14.33 -4.55 3.22
N THR A 19 13.80 -4.97 2.08
CA THR A 19 12.37 -4.83 1.75
C THR A 19 11.51 -5.65 2.70
N ALA A 20 11.87 -6.91 2.97
CA ALA A 20 11.11 -7.77 3.87
C ALA A 20 11.04 -7.19 5.28
N VAL A 21 12.20 -6.81 5.85
CA VAL A 21 12.27 -6.20 7.18
C VAL A 21 11.46 -4.91 7.23
N SER A 22 11.62 -4.03 6.24
CA SER A 22 10.95 -2.72 6.22
C SER A 22 9.43 -2.83 6.24
N PHE A 23 8.86 -3.79 5.51
CA PHE A 23 7.40 -3.99 5.50
C PHE A 23 6.90 -4.65 6.79
N VAL A 24 7.67 -5.57 7.37
CA VAL A 24 7.34 -6.17 8.67
C VAL A 24 7.38 -5.13 9.79
N THR A 25 8.32 -4.18 9.75
CA THR A 25 8.48 -3.13 10.76
C THR A 25 7.56 -1.92 10.54
N ASN A 26 6.58 -1.99 9.63
CA ASN A 26 5.70 -0.88 9.27
C ASN A 26 6.43 0.37 8.74
N THR A 27 7.72 0.25 8.39
CA THR A 27 8.56 1.37 7.93
C THR A 27 8.37 1.58 6.44
N ASN A 28 8.26 0.48 5.69
CA ASN A 28 8.06 0.45 4.24
C ASN A 28 9.11 1.30 3.48
N TRP A 29 10.34 1.30 3.97
CA TRP A 29 11.48 1.90 3.28
C TRP A 29 11.65 1.25 1.90
N GLN A 30 11.80 2.08 0.87
CA GLN A 30 11.91 1.65 -0.52
C GLN A 30 13.25 2.10 -1.10
N ALA A 31 14.22 1.19 -1.12
CA ALA A 31 15.50 1.36 -1.81
C ALA A 31 15.44 0.91 -3.30
N TYR A 32 14.24 0.79 -3.87
CA TYR A 32 13.98 0.27 -5.22
C TYR A 32 12.88 1.07 -5.93
N SER A 33 12.85 1.03 -7.27
CA SER A 33 11.74 1.58 -8.06
C SER A 33 10.65 0.50 -8.22
N GLY A 34 9.49 0.69 -7.62
CA GLY A 34 8.42 -0.32 -7.57
C GLY A 34 7.93 -0.79 -8.95
N GLU A 35 7.96 0.07 -9.96
CA GLU A 35 7.54 -0.27 -11.33
C GLU A 35 8.56 -1.17 -12.05
N SER A 36 9.86 -0.93 -11.84
CA SER A 36 10.92 -1.64 -12.56
C SER A 36 11.46 -2.86 -11.81
N THR A 37 11.12 -3.02 -10.52
CA THR A 37 11.80 -4.00 -9.65
C THR A 37 10.88 -5.09 -9.09
N LEU A 38 9.55 -4.87 -9.05
CA LEU A 38 8.62 -5.81 -8.42
C LEU A 38 7.49 -6.26 -9.35
N SER A 39 7.29 -7.58 -9.41
CA SER A 39 6.11 -8.18 -10.07
C SER A 39 4.80 -7.82 -9.35
N TYR A 40 3.67 -7.85 -10.07
CA TYR A 40 2.35 -7.59 -9.47
C TYR A 40 2.02 -8.57 -8.35
N PHE A 41 2.45 -9.83 -8.48
CA PHE A 41 2.28 -10.81 -7.40
C PHE A 41 3.04 -10.41 -6.13
N SER A 42 4.28 -9.94 -6.24
CA SER A 42 5.03 -9.48 -5.07
C SER A 42 4.34 -8.30 -4.39
N GLN A 43 3.82 -7.37 -5.19
CA GLN A 43 3.10 -6.19 -4.69
C GLN A 43 1.81 -6.57 -3.96
N MET A 44 0.93 -7.38 -4.59
CA MET A 44 -0.34 -7.80 -3.99
C MET A 44 -0.18 -8.84 -2.88
N GLY A 45 0.56 -9.91 -3.17
CA GLY A 45 0.59 -11.11 -2.35
C GLY A 45 1.54 -11.03 -1.17
N ARG A 46 2.53 -10.13 -1.20
CA ARG A 46 3.49 -9.96 -0.10
C ARG A 46 3.38 -8.58 0.52
N LEU A 47 3.58 -7.53 -0.27
CA LEU A 47 3.66 -6.17 0.28
C LEU A 47 2.32 -5.70 0.85
N THR A 48 1.21 -5.92 0.13
CA THR A 48 -0.12 -5.57 0.66
C THR A 48 -0.46 -6.38 1.91
N VAL A 49 -0.15 -7.68 1.95
CA VAL A 49 -0.38 -8.51 3.13
C VAL A 49 0.39 -7.98 4.34
N GLN A 50 1.66 -7.62 4.17
CA GLN A 50 2.44 -7.05 5.26
C GLN A 50 1.91 -5.70 5.71
N ASN A 51 1.38 -4.86 4.82
CA ASN A 51 0.77 -3.58 5.20
C ASN A 51 -0.43 -3.73 6.14
N PHE A 52 -1.18 -4.83 6.03
CA PHE A 52 -2.26 -5.15 6.96
C PHE A 52 -1.73 -5.68 8.28
N LEU A 53 -0.81 -6.63 8.23
CA LEU A 53 -0.31 -7.32 9.43
C LEU A 53 0.55 -6.42 10.32
N SER A 54 1.41 -5.58 9.74
CA SER A 54 2.24 -4.62 10.47
C SER A 54 1.37 -3.62 11.23
N ALA A 55 0.37 -3.03 10.55
CA ALA A 55 -0.59 -2.10 11.14
C ALA A 55 -1.46 -2.77 12.21
N ALA A 56 -1.98 -3.97 11.94
CA ALA A 56 -2.79 -4.73 12.89
C ALA A 56 -2.00 -5.06 14.17
N THR A 57 -0.70 -5.38 14.03
CA THR A 57 0.18 -5.65 15.18
C THR A 57 0.34 -4.42 16.06
N GLY A 58 0.57 -3.24 15.47
CA GLY A 58 0.66 -1.99 16.21
C GLY A 58 -0.62 -1.68 17.01
N ILE A 59 -1.78 -1.84 16.37
CA ILE A 59 -3.09 -1.62 17.02
C ILE A 59 -3.35 -2.67 18.12
N ALA A 60 -2.99 -3.93 17.90
CA ALA A 60 -3.15 -5.01 18.88
C ALA A 60 -2.32 -4.75 20.15
N VAL A 61 -1.09 -4.22 20.02
CA VAL A 61 -0.25 -3.83 21.17
C VAL A 61 -0.92 -2.70 21.97
N VAL A 62 -1.46 -1.68 21.29
CA VAL A 62 -2.19 -0.60 21.96
C VAL A 62 -3.43 -1.14 22.67
N PHE A 63 -4.17 -2.08 22.07
CA PHE A 63 -5.33 -2.71 22.72
C PHE A 63 -4.94 -3.50 23.96
N ALA A 64 -3.84 -4.25 23.92
CA ALA A 64 -3.31 -4.95 25.08
C ALA A 64 -2.92 -3.97 26.20
N LEU A 65 -2.28 -2.85 25.86
CA LEU A 65 -1.91 -1.80 26.80
C LEU A 65 -3.13 -1.14 27.45
N ILE A 66 -4.15 -0.79 26.66
CA ILE A 66 -5.41 -0.23 27.18
C ILE A 66 -6.09 -1.21 28.14
N ARG A 67 -6.10 -2.51 27.81
CA ARG A 67 -6.66 -3.55 28.70
C ARG A 67 -5.88 -3.69 30.00
N ALA A 68 -4.55 -3.56 29.95
CA ALA A 68 -3.70 -3.61 31.15
C ALA A 68 -4.03 -2.49 32.14
N PHE A 69 -4.33 -1.28 31.65
CA PHE A 69 -4.69 -0.15 32.52
C PHE A 69 -6.16 -0.17 32.99
N THR A 70 -7.07 -0.72 32.19
CA THR A 70 -8.52 -0.68 32.49
C THR A 70 -8.99 -1.84 33.35
N ARG A 71 -8.38 -3.02 33.23
CA ARG A 71 -8.79 -4.20 33.99
C ARG A 71 -7.99 -4.29 35.30
N GLN A 72 -8.70 -4.40 36.43
CA GLN A 72 -8.10 -4.58 37.74
C GLN A 72 -8.09 -6.05 38.15
N ASN A 73 -7.03 -6.49 38.84
CA ASN A 73 -6.89 -7.84 39.40
C ASN A 73 -7.08 -9.00 38.40
N VAL A 74 -6.66 -8.82 37.15
CA VAL A 74 -6.67 -9.89 36.13
C VAL A 74 -5.24 -10.27 35.74
N HIS A 75 -5.00 -11.56 35.51
CA HIS A 75 -3.70 -12.08 35.07
C HIS A 75 -3.57 -12.20 33.53
N THR A 76 -4.59 -11.78 32.77
CA THR A 76 -4.63 -11.95 31.31
C THR A 76 -4.98 -10.66 30.56
N LEU A 77 -4.31 -10.43 29.43
CA LEU A 77 -4.48 -9.24 28.56
C LEU A 77 -5.40 -9.49 27.35
N GLY A 78 -5.98 -10.69 27.26
CA GLY A 78 -6.80 -11.14 26.12
C GLY A 78 -6.03 -12.05 25.16
N ASN A 79 -6.53 -12.18 23.93
CA ASN A 79 -5.97 -13.07 22.91
C ASN A 79 -5.49 -12.26 21.70
N ALA A 80 -4.16 -12.23 21.50
CA ALA A 80 -3.53 -11.50 20.41
C ALA A 80 -4.01 -11.94 19.01
N TRP A 81 -4.23 -13.24 18.80
CA TRP A 81 -4.74 -13.76 17.52
C TRP A 81 -6.14 -13.24 17.22
N GLN A 82 -6.99 -13.18 18.25
CA GLN A 82 -8.35 -12.67 18.09
C GLN A 82 -8.35 -11.17 17.79
N ASP A 83 -7.44 -10.40 18.40
CA ASP A 83 -7.28 -8.98 18.11
C ASP A 83 -6.77 -8.75 16.68
N LEU A 84 -5.72 -9.47 16.27
CA LEU A 84 -5.18 -9.39 14.91
C LEU A 84 -6.23 -9.71 13.85
N VAL A 85 -6.97 -10.79 14.01
CA VAL A 85 -8.04 -11.18 13.07
C VAL A 85 -9.15 -10.14 13.06
N ARG A 86 -9.56 -9.62 14.22
CA ARG A 86 -10.64 -8.63 14.30
C ARG A 86 -10.25 -7.29 13.71
N ILE A 87 -9.07 -6.78 14.06
CA ILE A 87 -8.53 -5.53 13.52
C ILE A 87 -8.37 -5.64 12.00
N THR A 88 -7.83 -6.75 11.51
CA THR A 88 -7.63 -6.94 10.07
C THR A 88 -8.95 -7.04 9.32
N LEU A 89 -9.85 -7.93 9.73
CA LEU A 89 -11.07 -8.23 8.95
C LEU A 89 -12.21 -7.23 9.16
N TRP A 90 -12.33 -6.62 10.33
CA TRP A 90 -13.48 -5.76 10.67
C TRP A 90 -13.14 -4.28 10.73
N ILE A 91 -11.85 -3.90 10.80
CA ILE A 91 -11.44 -2.50 10.83
C ILE A 91 -10.67 -2.16 9.55
N LEU A 92 -9.49 -2.76 9.36
CA LEU A 92 -8.59 -2.38 8.28
C LEU A 92 -9.16 -2.74 6.91
N PHE A 93 -9.61 -3.99 6.72
CA PHE A 93 -10.11 -4.46 5.43
C PHE A 93 -11.32 -3.67 4.90
N PRO A 94 -12.42 -3.48 5.67
CA PRO A 94 -13.59 -2.77 5.15
C PRO A 94 -13.29 -1.29 4.89
N VAL A 95 -12.53 -0.63 5.76
CA VAL A 95 -12.16 0.78 5.57
C VAL A 95 -11.23 0.95 4.37
N ALA A 96 -10.23 0.07 4.23
CA ALA A 96 -9.33 0.09 3.08
C ALA A 96 -10.07 -0.21 1.76
N LEU A 97 -11.09 -1.08 1.78
CA LEU A 97 -11.91 -1.36 0.60
C LEU A 97 -12.68 -0.10 0.15
N ILE A 98 -13.29 0.62 1.08
CA ILE A 98 -14.01 1.87 0.77
C ILE A 98 -13.05 2.93 0.20
N ILE A 99 -11.87 3.10 0.80
CA ILE A 99 -10.85 4.04 0.32
C ILE A 99 -10.34 3.62 -1.06
N ALA A 100 -10.11 2.33 -1.30
CA ALA A 100 -9.65 1.82 -2.60
C ALA A 100 -10.69 2.07 -3.70
N LEU A 101 -11.98 1.83 -3.43
CA LEU A 101 -13.06 2.13 -4.38
C LEU A 101 -13.15 3.63 -4.68
N PHE A 102 -12.97 4.47 -3.66
CA PHE A 102 -12.89 5.91 -3.85
C PHE A 102 -11.70 6.29 -4.74
N PHE A 103 -10.52 5.70 -4.54
CA PHE A 103 -9.35 5.93 -5.38
C PHE A 103 -9.56 5.47 -6.83
N ILE A 104 -10.20 4.33 -7.05
CA ILE A 104 -10.56 3.86 -8.40
C ILE A 104 -11.48 4.88 -9.08
N GLN A 105 -12.48 5.40 -8.36
CA GLN A 105 -13.37 6.45 -8.87
C GLN A 105 -12.59 7.73 -9.26
N GLN A 106 -11.55 8.09 -8.50
CA GLN A 106 -10.69 9.24 -8.79
C GLN A 106 -9.66 8.98 -9.92
N GLY A 107 -9.61 7.76 -10.47
CA GLY A 107 -8.76 7.38 -11.60
C GLY A 107 -7.44 6.71 -11.20
N VAL A 108 -7.30 6.21 -9.98
CA VAL A 108 -6.13 5.41 -9.58
C VAL A 108 -6.23 4.02 -10.22
N PRO A 109 -5.16 3.53 -10.90
CA PRO A 109 -5.17 2.22 -11.54
C PRO A 109 -5.40 1.06 -10.55
N GLN A 110 -6.28 0.13 -10.92
CA GLN A 110 -6.48 -1.13 -10.22
C GLN A 110 -6.75 -2.25 -11.24
N ASN A 111 -5.69 -2.76 -11.87
CA ASN A 111 -5.80 -3.80 -12.89
C ASN A 111 -4.56 -4.71 -12.91
N LEU A 112 -4.60 -5.76 -13.73
CA LEU A 112 -3.51 -6.70 -13.94
C LEU A 112 -3.00 -6.69 -15.39
N SER A 113 -3.33 -5.64 -16.16
CA SER A 113 -2.88 -5.51 -17.54
C SER A 113 -1.38 -5.26 -17.61
N ALA A 114 -0.75 -5.68 -18.70
CA ALA A 114 0.64 -5.33 -18.98
C ALA A 114 0.80 -3.80 -19.16
N TYR A 115 2.05 -3.33 -19.18
CA TYR A 115 2.34 -1.91 -19.32
C TYR A 115 1.86 -1.41 -20.67
N GLN A 116 1.18 -0.27 -20.67
CA GLN A 116 0.54 0.24 -21.88
C GLN A 116 1.47 1.21 -22.60
N PRO A 117 1.89 0.93 -23.85
CA PRO A 117 2.64 1.89 -24.64
C PRO A 117 1.71 3.02 -25.07
N ILE A 118 2.15 4.27 -24.87
CA ILE A 118 1.47 5.47 -25.34
C ILE A 118 2.44 6.30 -26.18
N THR A 119 1.90 6.96 -27.20
CA THR A 119 2.62 8.00 -27.96
C THR A 119 2.04 9.33 -27.53
N THR A 120 2.88 10.24 -27.05
CA THR A 120 2.45 11.57 -26.63
C THR A 120 2.08 12.43 -27.84
N LEU A 121 1.43 13.57 -27.58
CA LEU A 121 1.10 14.55 -28.62
C LEU A 121 2.36 15.12 -29.30
N GLU A 122 3.51 15.06 -28.64
CA GLU A 122 4.83 15.47 -29.16
C GLU A 122 5.52 14.33 -29.93
N GLY A 123 4.87 13.17 -30.10
CA GLY A 123 5.42 12.01 -30.78
C GLY A 123 6.37 11.13 -29.93
N ALA A 124 6.57 11.46 -28.65
CA ALA A 124 7.43 10.68 -27.76
C ALA A 124 6.73 9.36 -27.33
N LYS A 125 7.47 8.25 -27.36
CA LYS A 125 6.97 6.97 -26.86
C LYS A 125 7.22 6.86 -25.35
N GLN A 126 6.18 6.55 -24.59
CA GLN A 126 6.27 6.31 -23.15
C GLN A 126 5.53 5.02 -22.80
N LEU A 127 6.03 4.28 -21.80
CA LEU A 127 5.29 3.18 -21.18
C LEU A 127 4.57 3.67 -19.93
N LEU A 128 3.26 3.43 -19.86
CA LEU A 128 2.47 3.63 -18.65
C LEU A 128 2.50 2.34 -17.82
N PRO A 129 3.09 2.37 -16.61
CA PRO A 129 3.01 1.25 -15.69
C PRO A 129 1.58 1.11 -15.19
N MET A 130 1.07 -0.10 -15.34
CA MET A 130 -0.23 -0.55 -14.85
C MET A 130 -0.06 -1.37 -13.58
N GLY A 131 -1.15 -1.70 -12.90
CA GLY A 131 -1.11 -2.56 -11.73
C GLY A 131 -2.23 -2.32 -10.69
N PRO A 132 -2.21 -3.10 -9.60
CA PRO A 132 -3.17 -3.05 -8.50
C PRO A 132 -2.80 -1.96 -7.48
N VAL A 133 -2.78 -0.69 -7.92
CA VAL A 133 -2.25 0.44 -7.13
C VAL A 133 -3.24 0.92 -6.08
N ALA A 134 -4.52 1.05 -6.43
CA ALA A 134 -5.55 1.61 -5.54
C ALA A 134 -5.67 0.84 -4.22
N SER A 135 -5.69 -0.50 -4.27
CA SER A 135 -5.76 -1.34 -3.07
C SER A 135 -4.54 -1.21 -2.18
N GLN A 136 -3.35 -1.08 -2.78
CA GLN A 136 -2.10 -0.97 -2.04
C GLN A 136 -1.95 0.40 -1.39
N GLU A 137 -2.32 1.48 -2.07
CA GLU A 137 -2.29 2.84 -1.51
C GLU A 137 -3.34 3.01 -0.40
N ALA A 138 -4.52 2.40 -0.51
CA ALA A 138 -5.56 2.50 0.51
C ALA A 138 -5.10 1.97 1.88
N ILE A 139 -4.60 0.72 1.95
CA ILE A 139 -4.11 0.15 3.22
C ILE A 139 -2.85 0.85 3.72
N LYS A 140 -2.02 1.33 2.80
CA LYS A 140 -0.77 1.97 3.16
C LYS A 140 -1.00 3.31 3.88
N MET A 141 -1.92 4.12 3.36
CA MET A 141 -2.37 5.36 4.00
C MET A 141 -3.08 5.07 5.33
N LEU A 142 -3.99 4.10 5.35
CA LEU A 142 -4.77 3.76 6.55
C LEU A 142 -3.90 3.20 7.69
N GLY A 143 -2.95 2.33 7.35
CA GLY A 143 -2.06 1.65 8.31
C GLY A 143 -0.77 2.42 8.62
N THR A 144 -0.65 3.66 8.13
CA THR A 144 0.54 4.51 8.27
C THR A 144 1.84 3.81 7.87
N ASN A 145 1.76 2.98 6.84
CA ASN A 145 2.87 2.20 6.33
C ASN A 145 3.77 3.14 5.52
N GLY A 146 4.92 3.53 6.07
CA GLY A 146 5.77 4.68 5.67
C GLY A 146 6.39 4.69 4.26
N GLY A 147 5.90 3.89 3.31
CA GLY A 147 6.42 3.89 1.95
C GLY A 147 6.06 5.20 1.25
N VAL A 148 6.98 5.75 0.47
CA VAL A 148 6.71 6.87 -0.45
C VAL A 148 5.51 6.49 -1.32
N SER A 149 4.40 7.25 -1.26
CA SER A 149 3.24 7.06 -2.14
C SER A 149 3.71 7.08 -3.58
N LEU A 150 3.30 6.09 -4.36
CA LEU A 150 3.76 5.95 -5.72
C LEU A 150 3.53 7.26 -6.47
N THR A 151 4.63 7.89 -6.85
CA THR A 151 4.81 9.12 -7.64
C THR A 151 4.07 9.09 -8.99
N LEU A 152 3.36 8.02 -9.30
CA LEU A 152 2.76 7.77 -10.60
C LEU A 152 1.33 8.31 -10.77
N THR A 153 0.53 8.38 -9.70
CA THR A 153 -0.73 9.15 -9.74
C THR A 153 -0.44 10.64 -9.92
N LEU A 154 0.67 11.14 -9.36
CA LEU A 154 1.13 12.51 -9.55
C LEU A 154 1.58 12.76 -11.01
N ARG A 155 2.23 11.79 -11.68
CA ARG A 155 2.69 11.96 -13.06
C ARG A 155 1.59 11.77 -14.12
N ILE A 156 0.56 10.95 -13.86
CA ILE A 156 -0.62 10.86 -14.75
C ILE A 156 -1.49 12.12 -14.61
N ARG A 157 -1.67 12.66 -13.40
CA ARG A 157 -2.48 13.87 -13.18
C ARG A 157 -1.74 15.18 -13.45
N SER A 158 -0.41 15.24 -13.44
CA SER A 158 0.31 16.49 -13.75
C SER A 158 0.05 17.02 -15.17
N LYS A 159 -0.48 16.18 -16.08
CA LYS A 159 -0.91 16.58 -17.42
C LYS A 159 -2.42 16.86 -17.55
N THR A 160 -3.22 16.71 -16.49
CA THR A 160 -4.67 17.03 -16.51
C THR A 160 -5.11 17.76 -15.23
N PRO A 161 -5.58 19.02 -15.31
CA PRO A 161 -5.93 19.78 -14.12
C PRO A 161 -7.07 19.12 -13.32
N PRO A 162 -7.02 19.15 -11.98
CA PRO A 162 -8.13 18.66 -11.15
C PRO A 162 -9.33 19.61 -11.23
N ARG A 163 -10.52 19.05 -11.43
CA ARG A 163 -11.81 19.79 -11.47
C ARG A 163 -12.26 20.32 -10.10
N SER A 164 -11.59 19.98 -9.00
CA SER A 164 -12.00 20.34 -7.65
C SER A 164 -10.84 20.88 -6.80
N LEU A 165 -11.05 22.06 -6.22
CA LEU A 165 -10.07 22.84 -5.45
C LEU A 165 -9.56 22.14 -4.17
N ILE A 166 -10.38 21.25 -3.59
CA ILE A 166 -10.12 20.55 -2.31
C ILE A 166 -8.81 19.73 -2.36
N TRP A 167 -8.51 19.13 -3.51
CA TRP A 167 -7.34 18.25 -3.68
C TRP A 167 -6.03 19.00 -3.86
N ARG A 168 -6.05 20.24 -4.36
CA ARG A 168 -4.83 21.09 -4.42
C ARG A 168 -4.30 21.45 -3.04
N ARG A 169 -5.17 21.47 -2.02
CA ARG A 169 -4.79 21.81 -0.64
C ARG A 169 -4.37 20.60 0.19
N CYS A 170 -5.02 19.44 0.02
CA CYS A 170 -4.64 18.23 0.76
C CYS A 170 -3.23 17.72 0.42
N TRP A 171 -2.77 17.91 -0.82
CA TRP A 171 -1.45 17.42 -1.28
C TRP A 171 -0.31 18.43 -1.14
N ARG A 172 -0.55 19.59 -0.52
CA ARG A 172 0.49 20.61 -0.30
C ARG A 172 1.20 20.46 1.04
N TYR A 173 0.70 19.57 1.90
CA TYR A 173 1.11 19.41 3.29
C TYR A 173 1.41 17.95 3.68
N PHE A 174 1.44 17.04 2.70
CA PHE A 174 1.95 15.66 2.81
C PHE A 174 2.97 15.46 1.70
#